data_AF-A0A2U8U481-F1
#
_entry.id   AF-A0A2U8U481-F1
#
_cell.length_a   1.000
_cell.length_b   1.000
_cell.length_c   1.000
_cell.angle_alpha   90.00
_cell.angle_beta   90.00
_cell.angle_gamma   90.00
#
_symmetry.space_group_name_H-M   'P 1'
#
loop_
_entity.id
_entity.type
_entity.pdbx_description
1 polymer ?
#
loop_
_entity_poly.entity_id
_entity_poly.type
_entity_poly.pdbx_seq_one_letter_code
_entity_poly.pdbx_strand_id
1 'polypeptide(L)' 'MSKNTRIAFIFGGFVTAVAAAFYPIFFYPLAHKNEYREVQKINRTGIDQADIQPVGVKIWSDPFKPAGK' A
#
# COMPACT_ATOMS: atom_id res chain seq x y z
N MET A 1 33.51 -22.47 -4.90
CA MET A 1 32.45 -21.92 -4.03
C MET A 1 31.70 -23.09 -3.38
N SER A 2 31.50 -23.08 -2.07
CA SER A 2 30.79 -24.19 -1.40
C SER A 2 29.32 -24.25 -1.82
N LYS A 3 28.70 -25.43 -1.75
CA LYS A 3 27.26 -25.62 -2.05
C LYS A 3 26.39 -24.68 -1.20
N ASN A 4 26.75 -24.51 0.07
CA ASN A 4 26.03 -23.64 1.00
C ASN A 4 26.16 -22.17 0.63
N THR A 5 27.36 -21.75 0.22
CA THR A 5 27.59 -20.38 -0.27
C THR A 5 26.72 -20.12 -1.50
N ARG A 6 26.66 -21.05 -2.46
CA ARG A 6 25.82 -20.88 -3.68
C ARG A 6 24.34 -20.72 -3.33
N ILE A 7 23.83 -21.54 -2.40
CA ILE A 7 22.44 -21.46 -1.94
C ILE A 7 22.17 -20.11 -1.27
N ALA A 8 23.08 -19.64 -0.42
CA ALA A 8 22.94 -18.35 0.26
C ALA A 8 22.83 -17.18 -0.73
N PHE A 9 23.62 -17.17 -1.80
CA PHE A 9 23.53 -16.12 -2.83
C PHE A 9 22.24 -16.20 -3.64
N ILE A 10 21.79 -17.40 -4.02
CA ILE A 10 20.53 -17.55 -4.77
C ILE A 10 19.35 -17.07 -3.90
N PHE A 11 19.29 -17.54 -2.65
CA PHE A 11 18.21 -17.17 -1.75
C PHE A 11 18.26 -15.68 -1.37
N GLY A 12 19.43 -15.16 -1.04
CA GLY A 12 19.61 -13.74 -0.74
C GLY A 12 19.25 -12.84 -1.93
N GLY A 13 19.64 -13.23 -3.14
CA GLY A 13 19.27 -12.55 -4.39
C GLY A 13 17.76 -12.56 -4.61
N PHE A 14 17.11 -13.71 -4.40
CA PHE A 14 15.66 -13.83 -4.50
C PHE A 14 14.93 -12.93 -3.48
N VAL A 15 15.30 -12.97 -2.19
CA VAL A 15 14.70 -12.11 -1.16
C VAL A 15 14.91 -10.63 -1.48
N THR A 16 16.10 -10.26 -1.97
CA THR A 16 16.39 -8.89 -2.40
C THR A 16 15.49 -8.46 -3.56
N ALA A 17 15.31 -9.31 -4.57
CA ALA A 17 14.44 -9.02 -5.70
C ALA A 17 12.97 -8.85 -5.26
N VAL A 18 12.49 -9.71 -4.35
CA VAL A 18 11.15 -9.62 -3.78
C VAL A 18 10.97 -8.30 -3.01
N ALA A 19 11.93 -7.95 -2.14
CA ALA A 19 11.88 -6.69 -1.39
C ALA A 19 11.89 -5.47 -2.32
N ALA A 20 12.73 -5.47 -3.35
CA ALA A 20 12.80 -4.40 -4.34
C ALA A 20 11.47 -4.24 -5.11
N ALA A 21 10.84 -5.35 -5.52
CA ALA A 21 9.54 -5.33 -6.18
C ALA A 21 8.41 -4.80 -5.27
N PHE A 22 8.49 -5.08 -3.96
CA PHE A 22 7.51 -4.62 -2.98
C PHE A 22 7.71 -3.18 -2.49
N TYR A 23 8.90 -2.60 -2.69
CA TYR A 23 9.20 -1.22 -2.28
C TYR A 23 8.15 -0.19 -2.77
N PRO A 24 7.81 -0.11 -4.06
CA PRO A 24 6.82 0.86 -4.55
C PRO A 24 5.39 0.57 -4.10
N ILE A 25 5.07 -0.65 -3.64
CA ILE A 25 3.72 -1.06 -3.25
C ILE A 25 3.44 -0.74 -1.78
N PHE A 26 4.39 -1.05 -0.90
CA PHE A 26 4.19 -0.87 0.55
C PHE A 26 4.90 0.36 1.09
N PHE A 27 6.19 0.51 0.81
CA PHE A 27 7.02 1.49 1.50
C PHE A 27 6.88 2.89 0.91
N TYR A 28 6.89 3.00 -0.42
CA TYR A 28 6.79 4.30 -1.09
C TYR A 28 5.48 5.04 -0.74
N PRO A 29 4.28 4.41 -0.80
CA PRO A 29 3.04 5.11 -0.46
C PRO A 29 2.96 5.52 1.02
N LEU A 30 3.56 4.71 1.91
CA LEU A 30 3.62 5.01 3.34
C LEU A 30 4.60 6.17 3.65
N ALA A 31 5.65 6.34 2.86
CA ALA A 31 6.57 7.47 2.98
C ALA A 31 6.02 8.77 2.35
N HIS A 32 5.17 8.66 1.32
CA HIS A 32 4.65 9.78 0.53
C HIS A 32 3.15 10.03 0.76
N LYS A 33 2.68 9.92 2.02
CA LYS A 33 1.25 9.96 2.36
C LYS A 33 0.51 11.19 1.82
N ASN A 34 1.15 12.36 1.80
CA ASN A 34 0.52 13.60 1.35
C ASN A 34 0.19 13.57 -0.14
N GLU A 35 1.14 13.13 -0.97
CA GLU A 35 0.94 12.98 -2.43
C GLU A 35 -0.21 12.00 -2.72
N TYR A 36 -0.17 10.82 -2.10
CA TYR A 36 -1.23 9.82 -2.28
C TYR A 36 -2.59 10.30 -1.75
N ARG A 37 -2.62 11.11 -0.68
CA ARG A 37 -3.84 11.74 -0.17
C ARG A 37 -4.40 12.77 -1.17
N GLU A 38 -3.55 13.56 -1.82
CA GLU A 38 -3.98 14.51 -2.85
C GLU A 38 -4.52 13.80 -4.09
N VAL A 39 -3.81 12.78 -4.59
CA VAL A 39 -4.28 11.93 -5.69
C VAL A 39 -5.64 11.30 -5.35
N GLN A 40 -5.80 10.79 -4.12
CA GLN A 40 -7.09 10.23 -3.69
C GLN A 40 -8.21 11.26 -3.61
N LYS A 41 -7.93 12.48 -3.13
CA LYS A 41 -8.94 13.56 -3.11
C LYS A 41 -9.43 13.86 -4.52
N ILE A 42 -8.51 14.00 -5.47
CA ILE A 42 -8.84 14.27 -6.89
C ILE A 42 -9.68 13.12 -7.45
N ASN A 43 -9.22 11.87 -7.30
CA ASN A 43 -9.90 10.69 -7.84
C ASN A 43 -11.26 10.41 -7.19
N ARG A 44 -11.54 10.96 -6.00
CA ARG A 44 -12.81 10.83 -5.28
C ARG A 44 -13.68 12.07 -5.36
N THR A 45 -13.33 13.04 -6.20
CA THR A 45 -14.16 14.24 -6.39
C THR A 45 -15.52 13.85 -6.98
N GLY A 46 -16.60 14.29 -6.34
CA GLY A 46 -17.97 13.99 -6.79
C GLY A 46 -18.49 12.59 -6.44
N ILE A 47 -17.72 11.79 -5.70
CA ILE A 47 -18.18 10.51 -5.15
C ILE A 47 -18.79 10.74 -3.77
N ASP A 48 -20.10 10.58 -3.64
CA ASP A 48 -20.73 10.35 -2.34
C ASP A 48 -20.57 8.87 -1.97
N GLN A 49 -19.77 8.60 -0.94
CA GLN A 49 -19.49 7.23 -0.49
C GLN A 49 -20.76 6.51 -0.02
N ALA A 50 -21.76 7.24 0.47
CA ALA A 50 -23.03 6.65 0.91
C ALA A 50 -23.83 6.07 -0.27
N ASP A 51 -23.70 6.66 -1.46
CA ASP A 51 -24.46 6.28 -2.65
C ASP A 51 -23.86 5.06 -3.37
N ILE A 52 -22.55 4.85 -3.25
CA ILE A 52 -21.85 3.74 -3.92
C ILE A 52 -21.90 2.46 -3.08
N GLN A 53 -22.06 2.59 -1.77
CA GLN A 53 -21.92 1.45 -0.89
C GLN A 53 -23.16 0.55 -0.87
N PRO A 54 -22.97 -0.77 -0.73
CA PRO A 54 -24.08 -1.70 -0.62
C PRO A 54 -24.98 -1.34 0.58
N VAL A 55 -26.28 -1.44 0.39
CA VAL A 55 -27.24 -1.17 1.47
C VAL A 55 -27.02 -2.16 2.62
N GLY A 56 -26.97 -1.68 3.86
CA GLY A 56 -26.85 -2.52 5.06
C GLY A 56 -25.42 -2.84 5.52
N VAL A 57 -24.38 -2.29 4.87
CA VAL A 57 -22.99 -2.37 5.36
C VAL A 57 -22.53 -1.04 5.96
N LYS A 58 -21.64 -1.11 6.95
CA LYS A 58 -21.06 0.09 7.55
C LYS A 58 -20.23 0.86 6.51
N ILE A 59 -20.40 2.18 6.50
CA ILE A 59 -19.63 3.02 5.59
C ILE A 59 -18.14 2.87 5.84
N TRP A 60 -17.39 2.55 4.78
CA TRP A 60 -15.94 2.40 4.85
C TRP A 60 -15.31 3.66 5.45
N SER A 61 -14.70 3.49 6.62
CA SER A 61 -14.01 4.57 7.32
C SER A 61 -12.86 5.07 6.43
N ASP A 62 -12.83 6.37 6.14
CA ASP A 62 -11.70 6.99 5.44
C ASP A 62 -10.38 6.62 6.16
N PRO A 63 -9.44 5.93 5.47
CA PRO A 63 -8.19 5.46 6.08
C PRO A 63 -7.26 6.60 6.50
N PHE A 64 -7.53 7.84 6.08
CA PHE A 64 -6.82 9.04 6.51
C PHE A 64 -7.61 9.90 7.50
N LYS A 65 -8.81 9.45 7.92
CA LYS A 65 -9.55 10.12 8.98
C LYS A 65 -8.74 10.01 10.27
N PRO A 66 -8.46 11.12 10.96
CA PRO A 66 -7.82 11.07 12.25
C PRO A 66 -8.62 10.15 13.17
N ALA A 67 -7.92 9.29 13.91
CA ALA A 67 -8.54 8.52 14.99
C ALA A 67 -8.88 9.51 16.14
N GLY A 68 -10.01 10.20 16.00
CA GLY A 68 -10.66 11.03 17.02
C GLY A 68 -9.80 12.09 17.71
N LYS A 69 -10.05 13.36 17.38
CA LYS A 69 -11.06 14.14 18.11
C LYS A 69 -11.97 14.81 17.10
#